data_AF-A0A2S0QUM7-F1
#
_entry.id   AF-A0A2S0QUM7-F1
#
_cell.length_a   1.000
_cell.length_b   1.000
_cell.length_c   1.000
_cell.angle_alpha   90.00
_cell.angle_beta   90.00
_cell.angle_gamma   90.00
#
_symmetry.space_group_name_H-M   'P 1'
#
loop_
_entity.id
_entity.type
_entity.pdbx_description
1 polymer ?
#
loop_
_entity_poly.entity_id
_entity_poly.type
_entity_poly.pdbx_seq_one_letter_code
_entity_poly.pdbx_strand_id
1 'polypeptide(L)'
;MPNPNNCLRYWDLADHIRIDDAIALWCGVEPAELASLNFETQCMSAKRAALVAALRTERLEYEDLGIVTARGQVFKGAPIDELLQKDRLVINKASLRRWFEQLPFEDRPAFLFDEARQAVLPDGSEAAEMNSLKAIALMAHLLAASAGKYRAGERPNSEAIGQAVNDLAKQFFGEEVRGYASFHKKVGAALKTFSKEIPQRLRDS
;
A
#
# COMPACT_ATOMS: atom_id res chain seq x y z
N MET A 1 -12.62 -3.02 15.16
CA MET A 1 -11.73 -3.25 14.00
C MET A 1 -10.34 -2.87 14.45
N PRO A 2 -9.31 -3.71 14.24
CA PRO A 2 -7.93 -3.33 14.53
C PRO A 2 -7.61 -2.07 13.73
N ASN A 3 -6.94 -1.11 14.36
CA ASN A 3 -6.68 0.19 13.77
C ASN A 3 -5.45 0.06 12.86
N PRO A 4 -5.57 0.14 11.51
CA PRO A 4 -4.44 -0.03 10.59
C PRO A 4 -3.34 1.05 10.72
N ASN A 5 -3.56 2.07 11.55
CA ASN A 5 -2.73 3.26 11.66
C ASN A 5 -1.35 3.07 12.33
N ASN A 6 -0.98 1.90 12.84
CA ASN A 6 0.23 1.76 13.65
C ASN A 6 1.28 0.80 13.10
N CYS A 7 0.93 -0.14 12.21
CA CYS A 7 1.91 -1.04 11.57
C CYS A 7 2.91 -0.24 10.72
N LEU A 8 2.43 0.85 10.14
CA LEU A 8 3.19 1.76 9.28
C LEU A 8 4.23 2.59 10.03
N ARG A 9 3.99 2.86 11.33
CA ARG A 9 4.93 3.61 12.16
C ARG A 9 6.30 2.91 12.24
N TYR A 10 6.32 1.59 12.29
CA TYR A 10 7.57 0.81 12.32
C TYR A 10 8.25 0.74 10.95
N TRP A 11 7.50 0.88 9.86
CA TRP A 11 8.06 0.97 8.51
C TRP A 11 8.83 2.27 8.29
N ASP A 12 8.38 3.40 8.84
CA ASP A 12 9.02 4.70 8.60
C ASP A 12 10.25 4.99 9.47
N LEU A 13 10.46 4.24 10.55
CA LEU A 13 11.47 4.56 11.57
C LEU A 13 12.85 3.89 11.38
N ALA A 14 12.99 2.92 10.49
CA ALA A 14 14.23 2.14 10.35
C ALA A 14 14.49 1.77 8.89
N ASP A 15 15.74 1.49 8.50
CA ASP A 15 16.04 0.99 7.14
C ASP A 15 15.95 -0.54 7.03
N HIS A 16 15.89 -1.21 8.17
CA HIS A 16 15.87 -2.65 8.31
C HIS A 16 14.67 -3.11 9.14
N ILE A 17 14.20 -4.34 8.89
CA ILE A 17 13.02 -4.91 9.55
C ILE A 17 13.23 -6.40 9.85
N ARG A 18 12.66 -6.91 10.94
CA ARG A 18 12.71 -8.34 11.25
C ARG A 18 11.73 -9.11 10.39
N ILE A 19 11.93 -10.43 10.29
CA ILE A 19 11.05 -11.29 9.50
C ILE A 19 9.60 -11.27 10.02
N ASP A 20 9.42 -11.27 11.35
CA ASP A 20 8.08 -11.26 11.95
C ASP A 20 7.37 -9.93 11.71
N ASP A 21 8.09 -8.82 11.79
CA ASP A 21 7.56 -7.49 11.46
C ASP A 21 7.19 -7.40 9.97
N ALA A 22 7.98 -8.01 9.07
CA ALA A 22 7.66 -8.10 7.66
C ALA A 22 6.40 -8.95 7.38
N ILE A 23 6.20 -10.02 8.14
CA ILE A 23 4.98 -10.84 8.08
C ILE A 23 3.78 -10.05 8.62
N ALA A 24 3.93 -9.36 9.75
CA ALA A 24 2.89 -8.50 10.32
C ALA A 24 2.46 -7.42 9.33
N LEU A 25 3.44 -6.77 8.70
CA LEU A 25 3.23 -5.79 7.63
C LEU A 25 2.50 -6.39 6.42
N TRP A 26 2.89 -7.59 5.98
CA TRP A 26 2.23 -8.29 4.87
C TRP A 26 0.82 -8.77 5.23
N CYS A 27 0.54 -8.99 6.51
CA CYS A 27 -0.80 -9.35 7.00
C CYS A 27 -1.66 -8.13 7.35
N GLY A 28 -1.10 -6.92 7.38
CA GLY A 28 -1.80 -5.71 7.78
C GLY A 28 -2.17 -5.67 9.27
N VAL A 29 -1.37 -6.32 10.11
CA VAL A 29 -1.56 -6.39 11.58
C VAL A 29 -0.37 -5.75 12.30
N GLU A 30 -0.58 -5.25 13.52
CA GLU A 30 0.55 -4.68 14.27
C GLU A 30 1.53 -5.78 14.70
N PRO A 31 2.85 -5.53 14.76
CA PRO A 31 3.80 -6.53 15.26
C PRO A 31 3.48 -7.04 16.66
N ALA A 32 3.00 -6.16 17.54
CA ALA A 32 2.57 -6.52 18.90
C ALA A 32 1.33 -7.44 18.89
N GLU A 33 0.38 -7.19 17.98
CA GLU A 33 -0.78 -8.06 17.79
C GLU A 33 -0.34 -9.43 17.25
N LEU A 34 0.57 -9.46 16.28
CA LEU A 34 1.13 -10.70 15.75
C LEU A 34 1.85 -11.52 16.86
N ALA A 35 2.66 -10.85 17.68
CA ALA A 35 3.36 -11.47 18.80
C ALA A 35 2.41 -12.00 19.89
N SER A 36 1.21 -11.41 20.01
CA SER A 36 0.18 -11.84 20.96
C SER A 36 -0.64 -13.05 20.47
N LEU A 37 -0.52 -13.43 19.19
CA LEU A 37 -1.20 -14.61 18.66
C LEU A 37 -0.48 -15.87 19.16
N ASN A 38 -1.19 -16.66 19.97
CA ASN A 38 -0.68 -17.94 20.49
C ASN A 38 -0.61 -19.06 19.43
N PHE A 39 -0.97 -18.79 18.18
CA PHE A 39 -0.97 -19.78 17.10
C PHE A 39 -0.59 -19.13 15.76
N GLU A 40 0.23 -19.82 14.98
CA GLU A 40 0.57 -19.42 13.62
C GLU A 40 -0.53 -19.91 12.66
N THR A 41 -1.10 -19.01 11.84
CA THR A 41 -2.04 -19.43 10.80
C THR A 41 -1.29 -20.02 9.60
N GLN A 42 -1.93 -20.91 8.83
CA GLN A 42 -1.33 -21.48 7.63
C GLN A 42 -0.90 -20.42 6.62
N CYS A 43 -1.63 -19.30 6.53
CA CYS A 43 -1.27 -18.15 5.69
C CYS A 43 0.03 -17.47 6.19
N MET A 44 0.18 -17.29 7.51
CA MET A 44 1.40 -16.72 8.09
C MET A 44 2.61 -17.63 7.88
N SER A 45 2.46 -18.94 8.09
CA SER A 45 3.55 -19.90 7.84
C SER A 45 3.95 -19.92 6.36
N ALA A 46 2.99 -19.81 5.43
CA ALA A 46 3.27 -19.71 4.00
C ALA A 46 4.04 -18.43 3.64
N LYS A 47 3.61 -17.27 4.18
CA LYS A 47 4.31 -15.99 4.00
C LYS A 47 5.73 -16.02 4.58
N ARG A 48 5.91 -16.61 5.76
CA ARG A 48 7.24 -16.86 6.36
C ARG A 48 8.10 -17.68 5.42
N ALA A 49 7.60 -18.82 4.94
CA ALA A 49 8.33 -19.69 4.04
C ALA A 49 8.73 -18.97 2.74
N ALA A 50 7.85 -18.13 2.18
CA ALA A 50 8.16 -17.34 0.99
C ALA A 50 9.29 -16.32 1.24
N LEU A 51 9.29 -15.62 2.38
CA LEU A 51 10.37 -14.71 2.76
C LEU A 51 11.70 -15.46 2.96
N VAL A 52 11.68 -16.59 3.67
CA VAL A 52 12.87 -17.42 3.88
C VAL A 52 13.43 -17.95 2.55
N ALA A 53 12.57 -18.40 1.64
CA ALA A 53 12.98 -18.84 0.31
C ALA A 53 13.60 -17.69 -0.50
N ALA A 54 13.04 -16.48 -0.41
CA ALA A 54 13.58 -15.30 -1.09
C ALA A 54 14.95 -14.88 -0.52
N LEU A 55 15.16 -15.01 0.80
CA LEU A 55 16.47 -14.81 1.43
C LEU A 55 17.50 -15.85 0.97
N ARG A 56 17.12 -17.13 0.93
CA ARG A 56 18.01 -18.23 0.49
C ARG A 56 18.39 -18.15 -0.99
N THR A 57 17.54 -17.55 -1.81
CA THR A 57 17.76 -17.37 -3.26
C THR A 57 18.34 -15.99 -3.60
N GLU A 58 18.81 -15.24 -2.59
CA GLU A 58 19.44 -13.93 -2.75
C GLU A 58 18.53 -12.87 -3.42
N ARG A 59 17.21 -13.10 -3.41
CA ARG A 59 16.21 -12.12 -3.90
C ARG A 59 15.89 -11.05 -2.86
N LEU A 60 16.20 -11.32 -1.60
CA LEU A 60 16.11 -10.38 -0.49
C LEU A 60 17.49 -10.11 0.09
N GLU A 61 17.86 -8.84 0.12
CA GLU A 61 19.05 -8.35 0.83
C GLU A 61 18.76 -8.30 2.34
N TYR A 62 19.74 -8.73 3.15
CA TYR A 62 19.64 -8.76 4.60
C TYR A 62 20.97 -8.36 5.24
N GLU A 63 20.92 -7.95 6.50
CA GLU A 63 22.08 -7.73 7.34
C GLU A 63 22.20 -8.83 8.40
N ASP A 64 23.39 -9.43 8.47
CA ASP A 64 23.79 -10.33 9.55
C ASP A 64 24.29 -9.50 10.75
N LEU A 65 23.50 -9.53 11.83
CA LEU A 65 23.82 -8.86 13.10
C LEU A 65 24.89 -9.60 13.92
N GLY A 66 25.28 -10.79 13.47
CA GLY A 66 26.27 -11.67 14.06
C GLY A 66 25.77 -12.39 15.30
N ILE A 67 26.23 -13.61 15.52
CA ILE A 67 25.92 -14.42 16.69
C ILE A 67 26.95 -14.16 17.78
N VAL A 68 26.48 -13.82 18.98
CA VAL A 68 27.35 -13.65 20.16
C VAL A 68 27.71 -15.02 20.70
N THR A 69 29.00 -15.33 20.71
CA THR A 69 29.53 -16.57 21.30
C THR A 69 29.57 -16.49 22.82
N ALA A 70 29.71 -17.63 23.50
CA ALA A 70 29.87 -17.68 24.96
C ALA A 70 31.08 -16.89 25.49
N ARG A 71 32.03 -16.52 24.60
CA ARG A 71 33.21 -15.70 24.91
C ARG A 71 32.99 -14.20 24.65
N GLY A 72 31.77 -13.79 24.30
CA GLY A 72 31.42 -12.40 23.97
C GLY A 72 31.88 -11.94 22.58
N GLN A 73 32.44 -12.83 21.76
CA GLN A 73 32.85 -12.51 20.39
C GLN A 73 31.65 -12.58 19.44
N VAL A 74 31.54 -11.62 18.52
CA VAL A 74 30.49 -11.59 17.48
C VAL A 74 31.00 -12.28 16.22
N PHE A 75 30.30 -13.34 15.81
CA PHE A 75 30.59 -14.08 14.59
C PHE A 75 29.55 -13.78 13.50
N LYS A 76 30.00 -13.39 12.29
CA LYS A 76 29.15 -13.18 11.11
C LYS A 76 29.39 -14.29 10.08
N GLY A 77 28.42 -14.54 9.20
CA GLY A 77 28.46 -15.55 8.15
C GLY A 77 27.81 -16.88 8.55
N ALA A 78 26.93 -16.88 9.55
CA ALA A 78 26.17 -18.08 9.90
C ALA A 78 25.07 -18.37 8.86
N PRO A 79 24.62 -19.62 8.70
CA PRO A 79 23.52 -19.97 7.80
C PRO A 79 22.25 -19.18 8.13
N ILE A 80 21.45 -18.84 7.11
CA ILE A 80 20.21 -18.07 7.26
C ILE A 80 19.29 -18.68 8.33
N ASP A 81 19.14 -20.00 8.35
CA ASP A 81 18.28 -20.68 9.32
C ASP A 81 18.76 -20.49 10.76
N GLU A 82 20.07 -20.47 10.98
CA GLU A 82 20.66 -20.21 12.30
C GLU A 82 20.48 -18.75 12.70
N LEU A 83 20.66 -17.82 11.76
CA LEU A 83 20.43 -16.39 12.00
C LEU A 83 18.97 -16.09 12.33
N LEU A 84 18.04 -16.75 11.64
CA LEU A 84 16.60 -16.64 11.92
C LEU A 84 16.24 -17.22 13.29
N GLN A 85 16.76 -18.41 13.62
CA GLN A 85 16.51 -19.05 14.91
C GLN A 85 17.00 -18.21 16.09
N LYS A 86 18.10 -17.46 15.91
CA LYS A 86 18.71 -16.61 16.94
C LYS A 86 18.27 -15.14 16.88
N ASP A 87 17.34 -14.79 16.00
CA ASP A 87 16.87 -13.41 15.79
C ASP A 87 18.03 -12.43 15.49
N ARG A 88 18.98 -12.86 14.64
CA ARG A 88 20.18 -12.12 14.23
C ARG A 88 20.18 -11.72 12.76
N LEU A 89 19.03 -11.81 12.09
CA LEU A 89 18.84 -11.40 10.69
C LEU A 89 17.82 -10.27 10.61
N VAL A 90 18.17 -9.21 9.91
CA VAL A 90 17.22 -8.14 9.55
C VAL A 90 17.23 -7.92 8.04
N ILE A 91 16.05 -7.72 7.45
CA ILE A 91 15.84 -7.58 6.02
C ILE A 91 15.95 -6.10 5.64
N ASN A 92 16.63 -5.79 4.55
CA ASN A 92 16.68 -4.43 4.01
C ASN A 92 15.29 -4.04 3.45
N LYS A 93 14.73 -2.91 3.90
CA LYS A 93 13.37 -2.51 3.51
C LYS A 93 13.22 -2.17 2.04
N ALA A 94 14.23 -1.56 1.41
CA ALA A 94 14.18 -1.25 -0.02
C ALA A 94 14.22 -2.54 -0.87
N SER A 95 15.00 -3.53 -0.47
CA SER A 95 14.96 -4.86 -1.09
C SER A 95 13.62 -5.55 -0.88
N LEU A 96 13.06 -5.49 0.33
CA LEU A 96 11.77 -6.10 0.65
C LEU A 96 10.62 -5.47 -0.16
N ARG A 97 10.61 -4.15 -0.29
CA ARG A 97 9.64 -3.42 -1.13
C ARG A 97 9.72 -3.86 -2.59
N ARG A 98 10.92 -3.85 -3.18
CA ARG A 98 11.15 -4.30 -4.58
C ARG A 98 10.68 -5.73 -4.79
N TRP A 99 10.90 -6.61 -3.82
CA TRP A 99 10.46 -8.00 -3.88
C TRP A 99 8.92 -8.12 -3.82
N PHE A 100 8.26 -7.38 -2.91
CA PHE A 100 6.80 -7.37 -2.85
C PHE A 100 6.16 -6.86 -4.15
N GLU A 101 6.76 -5.88 -4.81
CA GLU A 101 6.28 -5.36 -6.11
C GLU A 101 6.35 -6.40 -7.24
N GLN A 102 7.17 -7.45 -7.10
CA GLN A 102 7.27 -8.55 -8.06
C GLN A 102 6.21 -9.65 -7.84
N LEU A 103 5.52 -9.66 -6.70
CA LEU A 103 4.47 -10.64 -6.43
C LEU A 103 3.24 -10.40 -7.32
N PRO A 104 2.42 -11.46 -7.55
CA PRO A 104 1.10 -11.31 -8.14
C PRO A 104 0.30 -10.25 -7.40
N PHE A 105 -0.52 -9.48 -8.13
CA PHE A 105 -1.24 -8.33 -7.56
C PHE A 105 -2.06 -8.69 -6.31
N GLU A 106 -2.69 -9.86 -6.29
CA GLU A 106 -3.51 -10.36 -5.17
C GLU A 106 -2.70 -10.69 -3.92
N ASP A 107 -1.41 -11.00 -4.07
CA ASP A 107 -0.50 -11.34 -2.98
C ASP A 107 0.28 -10.14 -2.47
N ARG A 108 0.15 -8.96 -3.11
CA ARG A 108 0.88 -7.77 -2.69
C ARG A 108 0.31 -7.24 -1.36
N PRO A 109 1.18 -6.86 -0.41
CA PRO A 109 0.75 -6.23 0.82
C PRO A 109 -0.09 -4.96 0.57
N ALA A 110 -1.16 -4.79 1.35
CA ALA A 110 -2.05 -3.63 1.23
C ALA A 110 -1.33 -2.28 1.39
N PHE A 111 -0.27 -2.22 2.21
CA PHE A 111 0.47 -0.97 2.46
C PHE A 111 1.21 -0.43 1.24
N LEU A 112 1.48 -1.25 0.21
CA LEU A 112 2.07 -0.77 -1.04
C LEU A 112 1.11 0.13 -1.82
N PHE A 113 -0.18 0.04 -1.54
CA PHE A 113 -1.23 0.80 -2.21
C PHE A 113 -1.75 1.96 -1.36
N ASP A 114 -1.11 2.24 -0.22
CA ASP A 114 -1.54 3.33 0.65
C ASP A 114 -1.23 4.69 0.01
N GLU A 115 -2.26 5.28 -0.60
CA GLU A 115 -2.25 6.56 -1.32
C GLU A 115 -1.81 7.74 -0.42
N ALA A 116 -1.83 7.59 0.92
CA ALA A 116 -1.32 8.60 1.85
C ALA A 116 0.21 8.75 1.80
N ARG A 117 0.93 7.76 1.25
CA ARG A 117 2.38 7.82 1.02
C ARG A 117 2.67 8.24 -0.41
N GLN A 118 2.38 9.50 -0.73
CA GLN A 118 3.02 10.14 -1.88
C GLN A 118 4.54 9.99 -1.73
N ALA A 119 5.22 9.62 -2.82
CA ALA A 119 6.67 9.64 -2.87
C ALA A 119 7.13 11.07 -2.57
N VAL A 120 7.72 11.29 -1.39
CA VAL A 120 8.44 12.52 -1.12
C VAL A 120 9.75 12.41 -1.89
N LEU A 121 9.98 13.32 -2.84
CA LEU A 121 11.24 13.35 -3.56
C LEU A 121 12.39 13.67 -2.58
N PRO A 122 13.65 13.31 -2.89
CA PRO A 122 14.79 13.51 -1.98
C PRO A 122 15.02 14.97 -1.54
N ASP A 123 14.42 15.93 -2.25
CA ASP A 123 14.46 17.36 -1.96
C ASP A 123 13.31 17.85 -1.05
N GLY A 124 12.47 16.93 -0.56
CA GLY A 124 11.32 17.25 0.29
C GLY A 124 10.12 17.83 -0.48
N SER A 125 10.17 17.87 -1.81
CA SER A 125 9.01 18.24 -2.61
C SER A 125 8.01 17.08 -2.70
N GLU A 126 6.72 17.41 -2.67
CA GLU A 126 5.69 16.45 -3.05
C GLU A 126 5.96 16.04 -4.50
N ALA A 127 6.08 14.73 -4.78
CA ALA A 127 5.94 14.27 -6.15
C ALA A 127 4.58 14.73 -6.63
N ALA A 128 4.56 15.79 -7.44
CA ALA A 128 3.37 16.34 -8.08
C ALA A 128 2.85 15.39 -9.19
N GLU A 129 2.87 14.09 -8.92
CA GLU A 129 2.34 13.06 -9.78
C GLU A 129 0.82 13.05 -9.73
N MET A 130 0.23 12.63 -10.85
CA MET A 130 -1.21 12.52 -11.01
C MET A 130 -1.76 11.43 -10.09
N ASN A 131 -2.17 11.80 -8.87
CA ASN A 131 -2.83 10.85 -7.97
C ASN A 131 -4.27 10.53 -8.42
N SER A 132 -4.81 9.43 -7.92
CA SER A 132 -6.13 8.89 -8.27
C SER A 132 -7.24 9.93 -8.16
N LEU A 133 -7.23 10.75 -7.11
CA LEU A 133 -8.23 11.78 -6.88
C LEU A 133 -8.11 12.94 -7.88
N LYS A 134 -6.88 13.36 -8.23
CA LYS A 134 -6.64 14.40 -9.24
C LYS A 134 -7.08 13.93 -10.63
N ALA A 135 -6.81 12.66 -10.97
CA ALA A 135 -7.31 12.04 -12.19
C ALA A 135 -8.85 11.93 -12.22
N ILE A 136 -9.48 11.49 -11.11
CA ILE A 136 -10.94 11.42 -10.98
C ILE A 136 -11.56 12.81 -11.13
N ALA A 137 -10.97 13.84 -10.52
CA ALA A 137 -11.46 15.20 -10.65
C ALA A 137 -11.39 15.69 -12.11
N LEU A 138 -10.27 15.47 -12.80
CA LEU A 138 -10.13 15.81 -14.23
C LEU A 138 -11.14 15.06 -15.11
N MET A 139 -11.31 13.75 -14.91
CA MET A 139 -12.29 12.96 -15.65
C MET A 139 -13.72 13.44 -15.40
N ALA A 140 -14.07 13.80 -14.15
CA ALA A 140 -15.37 14.35 -13.83
C ALA A 140 -15.62 15.70 -14.56
N HIS A 141 -14.61 16.55 -14.67
CA HIS A 141 -14.68 17.77 -15.46
C HIS A 141 -14.82 17.50 -16.97
N LEU A 142 -14.09 16.54 -17.53
CA LEU A 142 -14.26 16.12 -18.93
C LEU A 142 -15.67 15.57 -19.21
N LEU A 143 -16.21 14.75 -18.31
CA LEU A 143 -17.56 14.22 -18.42
C LEU A 143 -18.60 15.33 -18.34
N ALA A 144 -18.48 16.25 -17.37
CA ALA A 144 -19.33 17.42 -17.27
C ALA A 144 -19.26 18.28 -18.55
N ALA A 145 -18.08 18.48 -19.13
CA ALA A 145 -17.89 19.22 -20.39
C ALA A 145 -18.57 18.53 -21.58
N SER A 146 -18.52 17.20 -21.65
CA SER A 146 -19.08 16.43 -22.77
C SER A 146 -20.60 16.28 -22.77
N ALA A 147 -21.25 16.24 -21.61
CA ALA A 147 -22.69 16.04 -21.53
C ALA A 147 -23.34 16.73 -20.33
N GLY A 148 -24.38 17.54 -20.60
CA GLY A 148 -25.10 18.30 -19.57
C GLY A 148 -25.71 17.47 -18.45
N LYS A 149 -26.01 16.18 -18.68
CA LYS A 149 -26.52 15.25 -17.64
C LYS A 149 -25.52 15.01 -16.49
N TYR A 150 -24.23 15.29 -16.71
CA TYR A 150 -23.18 15.19 -15.69
C TYR A 150 -22.87 16.53 -15.03
N ARG A 151 -23.66 17.58 -15.29
CA ARG A 151 -23.51 18.91 -14.70
C ARG A 151 -24.56 19.15 -13.60
N ALA A 152 -24.18 19.95 -12.62
CA ALA A 152 -25.05 20.61 -11.66
C ALA A 152 -24.74 22.12 -11.73
N GLY A 153 -25.42 22.82 -12.64
CA GLY A 153 -25.01 24.16 -13.08
C GLY A 153 -23.69 24.11 -13.86
N GLU A 154 -22.72 24.94 -13.50
CA GLU A 154 -21.38 24.98 -14.12
C GLU A 154 -20.37 24.02 -13.47
N ARG A 155 -20.82 23.09 -12.63
CA ARG A 155 -19.95 22.17 -11.91
C ARG A 155 -20.25 20.72 -12.25
N PRO A 156 -19.26 19.82 -12.16
CA PRO A 156 -19.53 18.39 -12.25
C PRO A 156 -20.51 17.94 -11.15
N ASN A 157 -21.49 17.14 -11.54
CA ASN A 157 -22.44 16.52 -10.62
C ASN A 157 -21.91 15.17 -10.17
N SER A 158 -21.33 15.11 -8.98
CA SER A 158 -20.75 13.88 -8.42
C SER A 158 -21.75 12.74 -8.29
N GLU A 159 -23.02 13.04 -8.05
CA GLU A 159 -24.07 12.03 -7.90
C GLU A 159 -24.40 11.40 -9.25
N ALA A 160 -24.69 12.23 -10.27
CA ALA A 160 -24.99 11.75 -11.62
C ALA A 160 -23.82 10.99 -12.24
N ILE A 161 -22.58 11.48 -12.04
CA ILE A 161 -21.37 10.81 -12.51
C ILE A 161 -21.16 9.50 -11.75
N GLY A 162 -21.27 9.52 -10.42
CA GLY A 162 -21.10 8.34 -9.59
C GLY A 162 -22.11 7.24 -9.93
N GLN A 163 -23.37 7.61 -10.19
CA GLN A 163 -24.41 6.68 -10.59
C GLN A 163 -24.12 6.07 -11.97
N ALA A 164 -23.77 6.88 -12.97
CA ALA A 164 -23.47 6.38 -14.31
C ALA A 164 -22.26 5.43 -14.33
N VAL A 165 -21.22 5.72 -13.52
CA VAL A 165 -20.07 4.82 -13.39
C VAL A 165 -20.46 3.52 -12.69
N ASN A 166 -21.30 3.57 -11.66
CA ASN A 166 -21.80 2.38 -10.97
C ASN A 166 -22.62 1.49 -11.92
N ASP A 167 -23.54 2.08 -12.69
CA ASP A 167 -24.37 1.34 -13.64
C ASP A 167 -23.52 0.68 -14.73
N LEU A 168 -22.50 1.39 -15.24
CA LEU A 168 -21.57 0.85 -16.22
C LEU A 168 -20.67 -0.24 -15.63
N ALA A 169 -20.20 -0.07 -14.39
CA ALA A 169 -19.39 -1.06 -13.70
C ALA A 169 -20.16 -2.38 -13.51
N LYS A 170 -21.44 -2.30 -13.11
CA LYS A 170 -22.31 -3.49 -13.02
C LYS A 170 -22.44 -4.23 -14.34
N GLN A 171 -22.54 -3.50 -15.46
CA GLN A 171 -22.61 -4.10 -16.80
C GLN A 171 -21.33 -4.83 -17.19
N PHE A 172 -20.16 -4.26 -16.88
CA PHE A 172 -18.87 -4.84 -17.27
C PHE A 172 -18.37 -5.96 -16.35
N PHE A 173 -18.66 -5.87 -15.06
CA PHE A 173 -18.02 -6.68 -14.03
C PHE A 173 -19.00 -7.48 -13.15
N GLY A 174 -20.31 -7.34 -13.40
CA GLY A 174 -21.37 -8.01 -12.64
C GLY A 174 -21.84 -7.24 -11.39
N GLU A 175 -22.87 -7.75 -10.72
CA GLU A 175 -23.52 -7.04 -9.61
C GLU A 175 -22.80 -7.14 -8.26
N GLU A 176 -21.88 -8.10 -8.09
CA GLU A 176 -21.33 -8.51 -6.78
C GLU A 176 -19.95 -7.95 -6.42
N VAL A 177 -19.53 -6.82 -7.00
CA VAL A 177 -18.24 -6.23 -6.58
C VAL A 177 -18.46 -5.25 -5.44
N ARG A 178 -17.96 -5.64 -4.25
CA ARG A 178 -17.85 -4.73 -3.09
C ARG A 178 -17.11 -3.45 -3.51
N GLY A 179 -17.75 -2.30 -3.32
CA GLY A 179 -17.08 -1.00 -3.44
C GLY A 179 -17.65 -0.04 -4.48
N TYR A 180 -18.55 -0.45 -5.39
CA TYR A 180 -19.11 0.48 -6.39
C TYR A 180 -19.88 1.65 -5.76
N ALA A 181 -20.65 1.38 -4.71
CA ALA A 181 -21.34 2.40 -3.94
C ALA A 181 -20.38 3.40 -3.27
N SER A 182 -19.09 3.10 -3.12
CA SER A 182 -18.10 4.04 -2.55
C SER A 182 -17.53 5.03 -3.58
N PHE A 183 -17.70 4.76 -4.88
CA PHE A 183 -17.09 5.58 -5.93
C PHE A 183 -17.68 7.00 -5.98
N HIS A 184 -18.99 7.18 -5.79
CA HIS A 184 -19.58 8.53 -5.73
C HIS A 184 -18.94 9.39 -4.62
N LYS A 185 -18.62 8.78 -3.46
CA LYS A 185 -17.92 9.47 -2.36
C LYS A 185 -16.51 9.86 -2.78
N LYS A 186 -15.80 9.00 -3.51
CA LYS A 186 -14.49 9.31 -4.08
C LYS A 186 -14.55 10.46 -5.09
N VAL A 187 -15.56 10.50 -5.97
CA VAL A 187 -15.78 11.62 -6.90
C VAL A 187 -16.03 12.92 -6.14
N GLY A 188 -16.89 12.90 -5.12
CA GLY A 188 -17.15 14.06 -4.27
C GLY A 188 -15.90 14.54 -3.53
N ALA A 189 -15.12 13.63 -2.97
CA ALA A 189 -13.86 13.95 -2.30
C ALA A 189 -12.84 14.55 -3.28
N ALA A 190 -12.66 13.93 -4.44
CA ALA A 190 -11.77 14.41 -5.51
C ALA A 190 -12.11 15.84 -5.93
N LEU A 191 -13.38 16.10 -6.25
CA LEU A 191 -13.85 17.42 -6.66
C LEU A 191 -13.66 18.45 -5.54
N LYS A 192 -13.92 18.09 -4.27
CA LYS A 192 -13.71 19.00 -3.13
C LYS A 192 -12.23 19.36 -2.98
N THR A 193 -11.35 18.36 -2.98
CA THR A 193 -9.91 18.52 -2.78
C THR A 193 -9.28 19.35 -3.89
N PHE A 194 -9.59 19.05 -5.16
CA PHE A 194 -8.94 19.68 -6.32
C PHE A 194 -9.74 20.84 -6.93
N SER A 195 -10.87 21.22 -6.34
CA SER A 195 -11.73 22.32 -6.82
C SER A 195 -11.00 23.64 -7.05
N LYS A 196 -9.87 23.89 -6.39
CA LYS A 196 -9.06 25.11 -6.53
C LYS A 196 -7.90 24.97 -7.50
N GLU A 197 -7.39 23.76 -7.70
CA GLU A 197 -6.24 23.48 -8.56
C GLU A 197 -6.62 23.30 -10.03
N ILE A 198 -7.88 22.96 -10.32
CA ILE A 198 -8.32 22.79 -11.71
C ILE A 198 -8.36 24.17 -12.38
N PRO A 199 -7.65 24.37 -13.51
CA PRO A 199 -7.57 25.66 -14.19
C PRO A 199 -8.95 26.23 -14.50
N GLN A 200 -9.13 27.54 -14.32
CA GLN A 200 -10.40 28.23 -14.55
C GLN A 200 -10.99 27.95 -15.95
N ARG A 201 -10.13 27.83 -16.97
CA ARG A 201 -10.54 27.54 -18.36
C ARG A 201 -11.35 26.24 -18.52
N LEU A 202 -11.13 25.23 -17.68
CA LEU A 202 -11.88 23.96 -17.64
C LEU A 202 -13.20 24.04 -16.87
N ARG A 203 -13.43 25.13 -16.12
CA ARG A 203 -14.71 25.41 -15.46
C ARG A 203 -15.67 26.19 -16.35
N ASP A 204 -15.12 26.89 -17.34
CA ASP A 204 -15.85 27.78 -18.24
C ASP A 204 -16.07 27.16 -19.65
N SER A 205 -15.66 25.89 -19.87
CA SER A 205 -15.88 25.10 -21.10
C SER A 205 -17.00 24.07 -20.90
#